data_AF-A0A970XV47-F1
#
_entry.id   AF-A0A970XV47-F1
#
_cell.length_a   1.000
_cell.length_b   1.000
_cell.length_c   1.000
_cell.angle_alpha   90.00
_cell.angle_beta   90.00
_cell.angle_gamma   90.00
#
_symmetry.space_group_name_H-M   'P 1'
#
loop_
_entity.id
_entity.type
_entity.pdbx_description
1 polymer ?
#
loop_
_entity_poly.entity_id
_entity_poly.type
_entity_poly.pdbx_seq_one_letter_code
_entity_poly.pdbx_strand_id
1 'polypeptide(L)'
;MLAECRQAAAAAERRHADRLASLSEREREIAALIADRCTNKEIAVRLGIGASTVAFHVSNLLAKLHLRSRADLAAALPAAG
;
A
#
# COMPACT_ATOMS: atom_id res chain seq x y z
N MET A 1 5.69 24.85 22.00
CA MET A 1 6.28 23.50 21.98
C MET A 1 5.32 22.49 21.31
N LEU A 2 4.79 22.79 20.12
CA LEU A 2 3.87 21.92 19.35
C LEU A 2 4.28 21.75 17.88
N ALA A 3 5.37 22.40 17.44
CA ALA A 3 5.77 22.45 16.04
C ALA A 3 6.60 21.22 15.58
N GLU A 4 7.17 20.46 16.53
CA GLU A 4 8.16 19.40 16.22
C GLU A 4 7.51 18.06 15.83
N CYS A 5 6.31 17.73 16.33
CA CYS A 5 5.63 16.48 15.98
C CYS A 5 5.18 16.39 14.50
N ARG A 6 4.94 17.51 13.81
CA ARG A 6 4.47 17.49 12.42
C ARG A 6 5.58 17.17 11.42
N GLN A 7 6.83 17.54 11.73
CA GLN A 7 7.96 17.34 10.80
C GLN A 7 8.36 15.87 10.68
N ALA A 8 8.24 15.08 11.76
CA ALA A 8 8.52 13.65 11.74
C ALA A 8 7.50 12.87 10.88
N ALA A 9 6.22 13.24 10.95
CA ALA A 9 5.16 12.64 10.16
C ALA A 9 5.36 12.89 8.65
N ALA A 10 5.64 14.15 8.26
CA ALA A 10 5.88 14.49 6.86
C ALA A 10 7.12 13.78 6.26
N ALA A 11 8.18 13.57 7.06
CA ALA A 11 9.35 12.81 6.63
C ALA A 11 9.07 11.30 6.53
N ALA A 12 8.22 10.76 7.41
CA ALA A 12 7.73 9.39 7.30
C ALA A 12 6.90 9.22 6.03
N GLU A 13 5.91 10.08 5.79
CA GLU A 13 5.07 10.10 4.60
C GLU A 13 5.89 10.17 3.30
N ARG A 14 6.90 11.06 3.21
CA ARG A 14 7.80 11.12 2.04
C ARG A 14 8.55 9.81 1.80
N ARG A 15 9.13 9.22 2.85
CA ARG A 15 9.79 7.90 2.75
C ARG A 15 8.83 6.78 2.37
N HIS A 16 7.53 6.93 2.62
CA HIS A 16 6.52 5.98 2.19
C HIS A 16 6.16 6.22 0.73
N ALA A 17 5.96 7.47 0.31
CA ALA A 17 5.77 7.85 -1.09
C ALA A 17 6.92 7.38 -1.99
N ASP A 18 8.17 7.53 -1.55
CA ASP A 18 9.35 7.06 -2.29
C ASP A 18 9.38 5.53 -2.44
N ARG A 19 9.01 4.80 -1.38
CA ARG A 19 8.88 3.34 -1.43
C ARG A 19 7.77 2.89 -2.36
N LEU A 20 6.65 3.62 -2.39
CA LEU A 20 5.53 3.38 -3.31
C LEU A 20 5.89 3.72 -4.76
N ALA A 21 6.78 4.70 -5.00
CA ALA A 21 7.28 5.02 -6.33
C ALA A 21 8.11 3.87 -6.95
N SER A 22 8.73 3.04 -6.11
CA SER A 22 9.51 1.85 -6.55
C SER A 22 8.65 0.65 -6.98
N LEU A 23 7.33 0.71 -6.78
CA LEU A 23 6.40 -0.33 -7.18
C LEU A 23 6.22 -0.34 -8.70
N SER A 24 5.97 -1.51 -9.28
CA SER A 24 5.48 -1.61 -10.65
C SER A 24 4.06 -1.04 -10.75
N GLU A 25 3.60 -0.78 -11.96
CA GLU A 25 2.23 -0.28 -12.21
C GLU A 25 1.17 -1.19 -11.60
N ARG A 26 1.31 -2.50 -11.81
CA ARG A 26 0.39 -3.50 -11.25
C ARG A 26 0.43 -3.56 -9.71
N GLU A 27 1.62 -3.43 -9.15
CA GLU A 27 1.79 -3.35 -7.68
C GLU A 27 1.12 -2.09 -7.11
N ARG A 28 1.21 -0.94 -7.81
CA ARG A 28 0.54 0.30 -7.41
C ARG A 28 -0.98 0.17 -7.44
N GLU A 29 -1.54 -0.42 -8.49
CA GLU A 29 -3.00 -0.65 -8.58
C GLU A 29 -3.51 -1.50 -7.41
N ILE A 30 -2.82 -2.61 -7.12
CA ILE A 30 -3.18 -3.50 -6.02
C ILE A 30 -3.05 -2.77 -4.67
N ALA A 31 -1.96 -2.02 -4.49
CA ALA A 31 -1.72 -1.24 -3.28
C ALA A 31 -2.82 -0.19 -3.05
N ALA A 32 -3.19 0.59 -4.08
CA ALA A 32 -4.25 1.58 -4.00
C ALA A 32 -5.59 0.95 -3.58
N LEU A 33 -5.97 -0.19 -4.17
CA LEU A 33 -7.20 -0.88 -3.80
C LEU A 33 -7.17 -1.42 -2.35
N ILE A 34 -5.99 -1.76 -1.82
CA ILE A 34 -5.83 -2.16 -0.41
C ILE A 34 -6.01 -0.96 0.52
N ALA A 35 -5.53 0.22 0.13
CA ALA A 35 -5.77 1.47 0.85
C ALA A 35 -7.28 1.79 0.92
N ASP A 36 -8.00 1.52 -0.17
CA ASP A 36 -9.47 1.59 -0.26
C ASP A 36 -10.20 0.49 0.53
N ARG A 37 -9.47 -0.31 1.32
CA ARG A 37 -9.99 -1.43 2.13
C ARG A 37 -10.59 -2.58 1.32
N CYS A 38 -10.32 -2.67 0.01
CA CYS A 38 -10.81 -3.78 -0.81
C CYS A 38 -10.18 -5.11 -0.37
N THR A 39 -10.97 -6.17 -0.40
CA THR A 39 -10.54 -7.56 -0.18
C THR A 39 -9.84 -8.11 -1.42
N ASN A 40 -9.05 -9.19 -1.27
CA ASN A 40 -8.38 -9.81 -2.41
C ASN A 40 -9.36 -10.29 -3.49
N LYS A 41 -10.61 -10.63 -3.09
CA LYS A 41 -11.69 -11.00 -4.02
C LYS A 41 -12.19 -9.79 -4.81
N GLU A 42 -12.42 -8.66 -4.17
CA GLU A 42 -12.85 -7.42 -4.85
C GLU A 42 -11.75 -6.88 -5.77
N ILE A 43 -10.49 -6.94 -5.32
CA ILE A 43 -9.32 -6.59 -6.13
C ILE A 43 -9.25 -7.50 -7.36
N ALA A 44 -9.41 -8.82 -7.17
CA ALA A 44 -9.43 -9.79 -8.26
C ALA A 44 -10.50 -9.47 -9.31
N VAL A 45 -11.72 -9.15 -8.87
CA VAL A 45 -12.81 -8.75 -9.77
C VAL A 45 -12.50 -7.44 -10.50
N ARG A 46 -12.05 -6.40 -9.80
CA ARG A 46 -11.71 -5.10 -10.42
C ARG A 46 -10.57 -5.21 -11.43
N LEU A 47 -9.60 -6.07 -11.15
CA LEU A 47 -8.38 -6.20 -11.92
C LEU A 47 -8.39 -7.36 -12.93
N GLY A 48 -9.50 -8.12 -13.00
CA GLY A 48 -9.67 -9.24 -13.92
C GLY A 48 -8.70 -10.42 -13.70
N ILE A 49 -8.22 -10.63 -12.47
CA ILE A 49 -7.23 -11.68 -12.13
C ILE A 49 -7.74 -12.60 -11.01
N GLY A 50 -7.06 -13.72 -10.78
CA GLY A 50 -7.42 -14.63 -9.68
C GLY A 50 -7.13 -14.06 -8.29
N ALA A 51 -7.97 -14.38 -7.30
CA ALA A 51 -7.75 -13.96 -5.90
C ALA A 51 -6.45 -14.53 -5.30
N SER A 52 -6.01 -15.71 -5.77
CA SER A 52 -4.70 -16.29 -5.44
C SER A 52 -3.54 -15.48 -6.03
N THR A 53 -3.69 -14.99 -7.25
CA THR A 53 -2.73 -14.08 -7.90
C THR A 53 -2.62 -12.76 -7.15
N VAL A 54 -3.76 -12.19 -6.72
CA VAL A 54 -3.77 -11.02 -5.84
C VAL A 54 -3.03 -11.30 -4.53
N ALA A 55 -3.31 -12.43 -3.88
CA ALA A 55 -2.62 -12.80 -2.63
C ALA A 55 -1.10 -12.93 -2.83
N PHE A 56 -0.65 -13.50 -3.95
CA PHE A 56 0.77 -13.55 -4.31
C PHE A 56 1.37 -12.15 -4.48
N HIS A 57 0.71 -11.26 -5.23
CA HIS A 57 1.14 -9.89 -5.38
C HIS A 57 1.21 -9.15 -4.04
N VAL A 58 0.21 -9.31 -3.16
CA VAL A 58 0.20 -8.72 -1.80
C VAL A 58 1.40 -9.18 -1.00
N SER A 59 1.71 -10.48 -0.99
CA SER A 59 2.87 -11.01 -0.27
C SER A 59 4.18 -10.44 -0.78
N ASN A 60 4.35 -10.35 -2.11
CA ASN A 60 5.55 -9.75 -2.70
C ASN A 60 5.66 -8.26 -2.38
N LEU A 61 4.53 -7.55 -2.38
CA LEU A 61 4.46 -6.13 -2.08
C LEU A 61 4.83 -5.84 -0.62
N LEU A 62 4.33 -6.64 0.31
CA LEU A 62 4.72 -6.57 1.71
C LEU A 62 6.22 -6.86 1.91
N ALA A 63 6.75 -7.88 1.22
CA ALA A 63 8.17 -8.19 1.26
C ALA A 63 9.03 -7.05 0.70
N LYS A 64 8.64 -6.49 -0.44
CA LYS A 64 9.34 -5.38 -1.12
C LYS A 64 9.31 -4.08 -0.33
N LEU A 65 8.22 -3.81 0.39
CA LEU A 65 8.07 -2.62 1.22
C LEU A 65 8.55 -2.80 2.67
N HIS A 66 9.01 -4.01 3.03
CA HIS A 66 9.38 -4.42 4.38
C HIS A 66 8.24 -4.23 5.40
N LEU A 67 7.02 -4.55 5.00
CA LEU A 67 5.82 -4.47 5.83
C LEU A 67 5.40 -5.85 6.30
N ARG A 68 4.75 -5.91 7.48
CA ARG A 68 4.38 -7.20 8.11
C ARG A 68 2.92 -7.55 7.86
N SER A 69 2.07 -6.56 7.57
CA SER A 69 0.65 -6.77 7.40
C SER A 69 0.03 -5.90 6.31
N ARG A 70 -1.11 -6.35 5.75
CA ARG A 70 -1.94 -5.52 4.86
C ARG A 70 -2.42 -4.23 5.54
N ALA A 71 -2.54 -4.24 6.87
CA ALA A 71 -2.95 -3.06 7.62
C ALA A 71 -1.82 -2.03 7.67
N ASP A 72 -0.57 -2.48 7.81
CA ASP A 72 0.62 -1.62 7.69
C ASP A 72 0.67 -1.00 6.29
N LEU A 73 0.36 -1.79 5.26
CA LEU A 73 0.28 -1.28 3.88
C LEU A 73 -0.83 -0.25 3.71
N ALA A 74 -2.03 -0.52 4.22
CA ALA A 74 -3.15 0.42 4.16
C ALA A 74 -2.88 1.70 4.98
N ALA A 75 -2.11 1.62 6.06
CA ALA A 75 -1.69 2.78 6.84
C ALA A 75 -0.51 3.54 6.19
N ALA A 76 0.32 2.83 5.43
CA ALA A 76 1.44 3.40 4.70
C ALA A 76 1.01 4.20 3.47
N LEU A 77 -0.16 3.87 2.93
CA LEU A 77 -0.78 4.59 1.83
C LEU A 77 -1.73 5.64 2.40
N PRO A 78 -1.64 6.91 1.99
CA PRO A 78 -2.72 7.84 2.24
C PRO A 78 -4.00 7.25 1.60
N ALA A 79 -5.08 7.16 2.37
CA ALA A 79 -6.38 6.85 1.80
C ALA A 79 -6.62 7.89 0.69
N ALA A 80 -6.79 7.43 -0.55
CA ALA A 80 -7.12 8.30 -1.66
C ALA A 80 -8.56 8.79 -1.46
N GLY A 81 -8.73 9.83 -0.65
CA GLY A 81 -10.00 10.47 -0.31
C GLY A 81 -9.81 11.95 -0.10
#